data_AF-A0A954RWH1-F1
#
_entry.id   AF-A0A954RWH1-F1
#
_cell.length_a   1.000
_cell.length_b   1.000
_cell.length_c   1.000
_cell.angle_alpha   90.00
_cell.angle_beta   90.00
_cell.angle_gamma   90.00
#
_symmetry.space_group_name_H-M   'P 1'
#
loop_
_entity.id
_entity.type
_entity.pdbx_description
1 polymer ?
#
loop_
_entity_poly.entity_id
_entity_poly.type
_entity_poly.pdbx_seq_one_letter_code
_entity_poly.pdbx_strand_id
1 'polypeptide(L)'
;MSRLMVVLGTILVLGMLSCSGEKEPEEPNTSKPPEAWKTPVTFALFAVDQMKSAKSQHATLQALAEMAIQSGDNKQALQFLQQAREIALKAELRFLKVDIEGVTAIATAEHQAGDDKAALETLRQLREIDLSNEVVPVGTKVNFYARLAARMVEFGDPSEALRTIDLAFRFGPKLDAEDLAIIAAVLTDSGNPTRALEALKDAKELAEEDRKKEKVLTELGYALARVNRHDEAQTAFREAHRLRQERFIDWRERLDLTVEFLVRLCQANEV
;
A
#
# COMPACT_ATOMS: atom_id res chain seq x y z
N MET A 1 11.28 24.16 -11.99
CA MET A 1 10.23 24.78 -12.86
C MET A 1 9.89 23.97 -14.11
N SER A 2 10.71 23.04 -14.61
CA SER A 2 10.48 22.43 -15.95
C SER A 2 9.65 21.13 -16.00
N ARG A 3 9.36 20.47 -14.86
CA ARG A 3 8.51 19.25 -14.84
C ARG A 3 7.01 19.55 -14.70
N LEU A 4 6.69 20.72 -14.13
CA LEU A 4 5.32 21.19 -13.91
C LEU A 4 4.56 21.41 -15.23
N MET A 5 5.22 22.01 -16.24
CA MET A 5 4.61 22.25 -17.54
C MET A 5 4.42 20.98 -18.38
N VAL A 6 5.28 19.98 -18.21
CA VAL A 6 5.25 18.76 -19.04
C VAL A 6 4.05 17.89 -18.67
N VAL A 7 3.73 17.76 -17.37
CA VAL A 7 2.59 16.95 -16.90
C VAL A 7 1.25 17.68 -17.12
N LEU A 8 1.20 19.00 -16.88
CA LEU A 8 0.04 19.84 -17.24
C LEU A 8 -0.24 19.81 -18.75
N GLY A 9 0.81 19.78 -19.58
CA GLY A 9 0.69 19.60 -21.03
C GLY A 9 0.07 18.27 -21.42
N THR A 10 0.43 17.17 -20.76
CA THR A 10 -0.18 15.85 -21.03
C THR A 10 -1.64 15.74 -20.59
N ILE A 11 -2.05 16.40 -19.49
CA ILE A 11 -3.46 16.46 -19.06
C ILE A 11 -4.29 17.32 -20.04
N LEU A 12 -3.73 18.43 -20.54
CA LEU A 12 -4.35 19.26 -21.57
C LEU A 12 -4.56 18.50 -22.89
N VAL A 13 -3.58 17.68 -23.31
CA VAL A 13 -3.65 16.93 -24.58
C VAL A 13 -4.63 15.75 -24.49
N LEU A 14 -4.70 15.05 -23.35
CA LEU A 14 -5.66 13.94 -23.17
C LEU A 14 -7.11 14.40 -22.98
N GLY A 15 -7.35 15.61 -22.45
CA GLY A 15 -8.69 16.20 -22.38
C GLY A 15 -9.26 16.63 -23.74
N MET A 16 -8.42 17.03 -24.69
CA MET A 16 -8.86 17.48 -26.02
C MET A 16 -9.13 16.34 -27.01
N LEU A 17 -8.64 15.13 -26.76
CA LEU A 17 -8.75 14.00 -27.71
C LEU A 17 -10.03 13.16 -27.57
N SER A 18 -10.93 13.47 -26.63
CA SER A 18 -12.16 12.68 -26.40
C SER A 18 -13.49 13.40 -26.74
N CYS A 19 -13.46 14.58 -27.37
CA CYS A 19 -14.67 15.32 -27.71
C CYS A 19 -14.68 15.74 -29.20
N SER A 20 -14.78 14.77 -30.11
CA SER A 20 -15.17 15.03 -31.50
C SER A 20 -16.66 14.78 -31.63
N GLY A 21 -17.45 15.83 -31.44
CA GLY A 21 -18.87 15.85 -31.80
C GLY A 21 -19.81 16.31 -30.69
N GLU A 22 -19.72 17.57 -30.28
CA GLU A 22 -20.85 18.27 -29.65
C GLU A 22 -20.68 19.78 -29.86
N LYS A 23 -21.83 20.47 -29.97
CA LYS A 23 -22.04 21.84 -30.47
C LYS A 23 -21.07 22.88 -29.92
N GLU A 24 -20.78 23.91 -30.73
CA GLU A 24 -20.09 25.14 -30.33
C GLU A 24 -20.60 25.63 -28.96
N PRO A 25 -19.73 25.76 -27.94
CA PRO A 25 -20.13 26.34 -26.67
C PRO A 25 -20.38 27.84 -26.86
N GLU A 26 -21.53 28.32 -26.37
CA GLU A 26 -21.85 29.75 -26.28
C GLU A 26 -20.68 30.53 -25.67
N GLU A 27 -20.33 31.65 -26.29
CA GLU A 27 -19.23 32.52 -25.83
C GLU A 27 -19.42 32.92 -24.35
N PRO A 28 -18.49 32.56 -23.45
CA PRO A 28 -18.63 32.89 -22.05
C PRO A 28 -18.40 34.39 -21.83
N ASN A 29 -19.41 35.07 -21.29
CA ASN A 29 -19.39 36.47 -20.86
C ASN A 29 -18.11 36.80 -20.04
N THR A 30 -17.27 37.69 -20.57
CA THR A 30 -15.83 37.83 -20.25
C THR A 30 -15.48 38.74 -19.07
N SER A 31 -16.43 39.11 -18.19
CA SER A 31 -16.10 40.11 -17.16
C SER A 31 -15.32 39.57 -15.94
N LYS A 32 -15.40 38.27 -15.61
CA LYS A 32 -14.53 37.59 -14.63
C LYS A 32 -14.36 36.10 -14.97
N PRO A 33 -13.16 35.52 -14.83
CA PRO A 33 -13.02 34.06 -14.92
C PRO A 33 -13.92 33.40 -13.85
N PRO A 34 -14.68 32.34 -14.20
CA PRO A 34 -15.40 31.52 -13.25
C PRO A 34 -14.51 31.13 -12.07
N GLU A 35 -15.10 30.92 -10.88
CA GLU A 35 -14.40 30.50 -9.66
C GLU A 35 -13.41 29.35 -9.92
N ALA A 36 -13.80 28.42 -10.79
CA ALA A 36 -13.01 27.28 -11.26
C ALA A 36 -11.66 27.67 -11.87
N TRP A 37 -11.54 28.82 -12.56
CA TRP A 37 -10.34 29.18 -13.32
C TRP A 37 -9.36 30.06 -12.52
N LYS A 38 -9.62 30.29 -11.23
CA LYS A 38 -8.79 31.15 -10.37
C LYS A 38 -7.42 30.54 -10.04
N THR A 39 -7.34 29.21 -9.91
CA THR A 39 -6.11 28.50 -9.59
C THR A 39 -5.99 27.19 -10.38
N PRO A 40 -4.78 26.65 -10.58
CA PRO A 40 -4.60 25.34 -11.19
C PRO A 40 -5.38 24.23 -10.46
N VAL A 41 -5.47 24.32 -9.12
CA VAL A 41 -6.19 23.34 -8.29
C VAL A 41 -7.70 23.43 -8.50
N THR A 42 -8.28 24.63 -8.43
CA THR A 42 -9.73 24.82 -8.66
C THR A 42 -10.13 24.40 -10.08
N PHE A 43 -9.23 24.57 -11.05
CA PHE A 43 -9.46 24.13 -12.43
C PHE A 43 -9.43 22.62 -12.53
N ALA A 44 -8.46 21.97 -11.89
CA ALA A 44 -8.35 20.51 -11.86
C ALA A 44 -9.56 19.87 -11.15
N LEU A 45 -10.03 20.44 -10.05
CA LEU A 45 -11.26 19.99 -9.36
C LEU A 45 -12.49 20.13 -10.25
N PHE A 46 -12.64 21.25 -10.96
CA PHE A 46 -13.70 21.40 -11.95
C PHE A 46 -13.60 20.33 -13.03
N ALA A 47 -12.40 20.06 -13.54
CA ALA A 47 -12.19 19.01 -14.54
C ALA A 47 -12.58 17.62 -14.01
N VAL A 48 -12.27 17.30 -12.75
CA VAL A 48 -12.72 16.05 -12.10
C VAL A 48 -14.24 15.93 -12.13
N ASP A 49 -14.97 16.99 -11.79
CA ASP A 49 -16.44 16.97 -11.80
C ASP A 49 -17.03 16.73 -13.20
N GLN A 50 -16.34 17.18 -14.26
CA GLN A 50 -16.78 16.97 -15.64
C GLN A 50 -16.43 15.57 -16.19
N MET A 51 -15.58 14.79 -15.51
CA MET A 51 -15.20 13.46 -15.98
C MET A 51 -16.33 12.45 -15.82
N LYS A 52 -16.67 11.74 -16.92
CA LYS A 52 -17.69 10.68 -16.90
C LYS A 52 -17.26 9.40 -16.17
N SER A 53 -15.95 9.18 -16.05
CA SER A 53 -15.39 7.95 -15.49
C SER A 53 -14.93 8.16 -14.05
N ALA A 54 -15.54 7.43 -13.11
CA ALA A 54 -15.12 7.41 -11.71
C ALA A 54 -13.65 6.98 -11.54
N LYS A 55 -13.14 6.12 -12.43
CA LYS A 55 -11.72 5.73 -12.44
C LYS A 55 -10.81 6.90 -12.79
N SER A 56 -11.20 7.71 -13.78
CA SER A 56 -10.44 8.90 -14.18
C SER A 56 -10.51 9.99 -13.10
N GLN A 57 -11.67 10.17 -12.48
CA GLN A 57 -11.84 11.07 -11.33
C GLN A 57 -10.93 10.68 -10.17
N HIS A 58 -10.95 9.40 -9.78
CA HIS A 58 -10.10 8.85 -8.72
C HIS A 58 -8.61 9.08 -9.03
N ALA A 59 -8.14 8.71 -10.23
CA ALA A 59 -6.75 8.86 -10.61
C ALA A 59 -6.29 10.33 -10.62
N THR A 60 -7.16 11.24 -11.04
CA THR A 60 -6.86 12.68 -11.06
C THR A 60 -6.76 13.24 -9.64
N LEU A 61 -7.66 12.83 -8.74
CA LEU A 61 -7.59 13.22 -7.32
C LEU A 61 -6.35 12.65 -6.64
N GLN A 62 -5.93 11.42 -6.97
CA GLN A 62 -4.66 10.88 -6.46
C GLN A 62 -3.45 11.69 -6.96
N ALA A 63 -3.44 12.09 -8.23
CA ALA A 63 -2.37 12.95 -8.75
C ALA A 63 -2.34 14.32 -8.06
N LEU A 64 -3.50 14.92 -7.78
CA LEU A 64 -3.59 16.15 -7.00
C LEU A 64 -3.11 15.98 -5.56
N ALA A 65 -3.42 14.84 -4.93
CA ALA A 65 -2.91 14.50 -3.61
C ALA A 65 -1.39 14.40 -3.59
N GLU A 66 -0.79 13.68 -4.55
CA GLU A 66 0.66 13.55 -4.66
C GLU A 66 1.34 14.91 -4.85
N MET A 67 0.77 15.78 -5.69
CA MET A 67 1.26 17.15 -5.86
C MET A 67 1.20 17.95 -4.56
N ALA A 68 0.10 17.83 -3.81
CA ALA A 68 -0.07 18.52 -2.52
C ALA A 68 0.92 18.01 -1.45
N ILE A 69 1.20 16.69 -1.42
CA ILE A 69 2.26 16.11 -0.57
C ILE A 69 3.62 16.70 -0.93
N GLN A 70 3.96 16.77 -2.22
CA GLN A 70 5.23 17.32 -2.68
C GLN A 70 5.39 18.81 -2.36
N SER A 71 4.29 19.56 -2.29
CA SER A 71 4.30 20.96 -1.86
C SER A 71 4.22 21.15 -0.34
N GLY A 72 4.08 20.06 0.44
CA GLY A 72 3.92 20.09 1.89
C GLY A 72 2.53 20.49 2.39
N ASP A 73 1.53 20.58 1.50
CA ASP A 73 0.14 20.85 1.88
C ASP A 73 -0.58 19.53 2.21
N ASN A 74 -0.16 18.93 3.32
CA ASN A 74 -0.64 17.64 3.81
C ASN A 74 -2.16 17.65 4.06
N LYS A 75 -2.71 18.80 4.47
CA LYS A 75 -4.14 18.96 4.70
C LYS A 75 -4.92 18.86 3.39
N GLN A 76 -4.47 19.53 2.34
CA GLN A 76 -5.12 19.46 1.05
C GLN A 76 -4.93 18.09 0.39
N ALA A 77 -3.75 17.48 0.54
CA ALA A 77 -3.51 16.12 0.09
C ALA A 77 -4.51 15.13 0.69
N LEU A 78 -4.71 15.21 2.01
CA LEU A 78 -5.65 14.34 2.72
C LEU A 78 -7.09 14.50 2.20
N GLN A 79 -7.52 15.74 1.91
CA GLN A 79 -8.83 16.01 1.33
C GLN A 79 -8.99 15.35 -0.04
N PHE A 80 -7.98 15.44 -0.91
CA PHE A 80 -8.02 14.80 -2.23
C PHE A 80 -8.07 13.28 -2.13
N LEU A 81 -7.30 12.67 -1.23
CA LEU A 81 -7.34 11.22 -1.00
C LEU A 81 -8.70 10.75 -0.47
N GLN A 82 -9.31 11.52 0.45
CA GLN A 82 -10.65 11.24 0.96
C GLN A 82 -11.70 11.31 -0.16
N GLN A 83 -11.66 12.33 -1.01
CA GLN A 83 -12.54 12.46 -2.16
C GLN A 83 -12.34 11.31 -3.17
N ALA A 84 -11.07 10.97 -3.48
CA ALA A 84 -10.75 9.86 -4.39
C ALA A 84 -11.35 8.54 -3.88
N ARG A 85 -11.25 8.31 -2.57
CA ARG A 85 -11.84 7.14 -1.90
C ARG A 85 -13.36 7.14 -2.00
N GLU A 86 -14.03 8.26 -1.73
CA GLU A 86 -15.48 8.36 -1.84
C GLU A 86 -15.98 8.03 -3.23
N ILE A 87 -15.28 8.48 -4.27
CA ILE A 87 -15.59 8.15 -5.66
C ILE A 87 -15.40 6.65 -5.91
N ALA A 88 -14.29 6.07 -5.43
CA ALA A 88 -14.04 4.64 -5.55
C ALA A 88 -15.09 3.78 -4.82
N LEU A 89 -15.57 4.24 -3.67
CA LEU A 89 -16.64 3.59 -2.91
C LEU A 89 -17.97 3.63 -3.67
N LYS A 90 -18.39 4.81 -4.14
CA LYS A 90 -19.65 4.99 -4.90
C LYS A 90 -19.65 4.22 -6.22
N ALA A 91 -18.51 4.12 -6.88
CA ALA A 91 -18.37 3.40 -8.14
C ALA A 91 -17.99 1.92 -7.98
N GLU A 92 -18.02 1.39 -6.74
CA GLU A 92 -17.68 0.00 -6.40
C GLU A 92 -16.31 -0.46 -6.96
N LEU A 93 -15.34 0.45 -7.05
CA LEU A 93 -14.00 0.18 -7.57
C LEU A 93 -13.17 -0.57 -6.51
N ARG A 94 -13.37 -1.89 -6.45
CA ARG A 94 -12.91 -2.80 -5.38
C ARG A 94 -11.43 -2.64 -4.98
N PHE A 95 -10.52 -2.36 -5.90
CA PHE A 95 -9.08 -2.25 -5.65
C PHE A 95 -8.60 -0.84 -5.26
N LEU A 96 -9.47 0.18 -5.37
CA LEU A 96 -9.12 1.60 -5.18
C LEU A 96 -9.73 2.20 -3.90
N LYS A 97 -10.40 1.39 -3.08
CA LYS A 97 -11.09 1.84 -1.86
C LYS A 97 -10.15 2.15 -0.70
N VAL A 98 -8.90 1.72 -0.76
CA VAL A 98 -7.95 1.79 0.36
C VAL A 98 -6.63 2.35 -0.13
N ASP A 99 -6.41 3.64 0.05
CA ASP A 99 -5.15 4.30 -0.30
C ASP A 99 -4.21 4.35 0.91
N ILE A 100 -3.55 3.22 1.19
CA ILE A 100 -2.55 3.13 2.25
C ILE A 100 -1.35 4.01 1.91
N GLU A 101 -0.93 4.00 0.64
CA GLU A 101 0.34 4.59 0.21
C GLU A 101 0.29 6.11 0.30
N GLY A 102 -0.76 6.75 -0.21
CA GLY A 102 -0.96 8.19 -0.10
C GLY A 102 -1.05 8.65 1.35
N VAL A 103 -1.85 7.97 2.18
CA VAL A 103 -2.03 8.37 3.59
C VAL A 103 -0.77 8.13 4.42
N THR A 104 -0.07 7.02 4.21
CA THR A 104 1.21 6.77 4.91
C THR A 104 2.30 7.73 4.44
N ALA A 105 2.28 8.19 3.18
CA ALA A 105 3.17 9.23 2.71
C ALA A 105 2.91 10.58 3.39
N ILE A 106 1.64 10.98 3.56
CA ILE A 106 1.27 12.16 4.35
C ILE A 106 1.77 12.03 5.78
N ALA A 107 1.45 10.93 6.46
CA ALA A 107 1.85 10.73 7.86
C ALA A 107 3.39 10.70 8.02
N THR A 108 4.10 10.15 7.03
CA THR A 108 5.57 10.18 6.99
C THR A 108 6.10 11.61 6.82
N ALA A 109 5.47 12.43 5.97
CA ALA A 109 5.86 13.83 5.80
C ALA A 109 5.60 14.65 7.07
N GLU A 110 4.49 14.40 7.77
CA GLU A 110 4.16 15.01 9.07
C GLU A 110 5.19 14.62 10.15
N HIS A 111 5.54 13.34 10.24
CA HIS A 111 6.58 12.83 11.14
C HIS A 111 7.96 13.45 10.84
N GLN A 112 8.36 13.53 9.57
CA GLN A 112 9.62 14.16 9.16
C GLN A 112 9.65 15.67 9.45
N ALA A 113 8.49 16.33 9.47
CA ALA A 113 8.36 17.71 9.92
C ALA A 113 8.37 17.86 11.45
N GLY A 114 8.43 16.75 12.20
CA GLY A 114 8.44 16.70 13.66
C GLY A 114 7.05 16.78 14.30
N ASP A 115 5.97 16.62 13.53
CA ASP A 115 4.60 16.59 14.03
C ASP A 115 4.05 15.17 14.11
N ASP A 116 4.59 14.39 15.06
CA ASP A 116 4.17 13.01 15.32
C ASP A 116 2.68 12.93 15.68
N LYS A 117 2.14 13.99 16.28
CA LYS A 117 0.73 14.05 16.66
C LYS A 117 -0.16 14.10 15.41
N ALA A 118 0.16 14.94 14.44
CA ALA A 118 -0.55 14.98 13.16
C ALA A 118 -0.40 13.65 12.41
N ALA A 119 0.82 13.12 12.34
CA ALA A 119 1.10 11.84 11.69
C ALA A 119 0.23 10.71 12.24
N LEU A 120 0.18 10.55 13.57
CA LEU A 120 -0.65 9.54 14.23
C LEU A 120 -2.14 9.79 14.01
N GLU A 121 -2.60 11.04 14.03
CA GLU A 121 -3.99 11.38 13.76
C GLU A 121 -4.41 11.01 12.33
N THR A 122 -3.55 11.28 11.35
CA THR A 122 -3.74 10.87 9.95
C THR A 122 -3.90 9.35 9.84
N LEU A 123 -3.08 8.57 10.55
CA LEU A 123 -3.21 7.11 10.58
C LEU A 123 -4.47 6.63 11.32
N ARG A 124 -4.88 7.30 12.40
CA ARG A 124 -6.14 6.98 13.12
C ARG A 124 -7.35 7.13 12.22
N GLN A 125 -7.45 8.22 11.48
CA GLN A 125 -8.57 8.44 10.56
C GLN A 125 -8.67 7.33 9.51
N LEU A 126 -7.53 6.80 9.06
CA LEU A 126 -7.51 5.69 8.12
C LEU A 126 -7.89 4.35 8.79
N ARG A 127 -7.46 4.12 10.04
CA ARG A 127 -7.83 2.92 10.82
C ARG A 127 -9.34 2.78 11.03
N GLU A 128 -10.08 3.88 11.15
CA GLU A 128 -11.54 3.84 11.35
C GLU A 128 -12.31 3.31 10.12
N ILE A 129 -11.63 3.03 9.01
CA ILE A 129 -12.23 2.31 7.89
C ILE A 129 -12.53 0.86 8.31
N ASP A 130 -13.81 0.55 8.48
CA ASP A 130 -14.25 -0.80 8.76
C ASP A 130 -14.15 -1.69 7.51
N LEU A 131 -13.10 -2.50 7.46
CA LEU A 131 -12.90 -3.48 6.39
C LEU A 131 -13.62 -4.82 6.66
N SER A 132 -14.35 -4.99 7.75
CA SER A 132 -14.95 -6.29 8.12
C SER A 132 -15.89 -6.83 7.03
N ASN A 133 -16.78 -5.97 6.53
CA ASN A 133 -17.80 -6.32 5.53
C ASN A 133 -17.34 -6.15 4.08
N GLU A 134 -16.15 -5.62 3.84
CA GLU A 134 -15.64 -5.38 2.49
C GLU A 134 -15.29 -6.69 1.77
N VAL A 135 -15.65 -6.77 0.48
CA VAL A 135 -15.36 -7.92 -0.39
C VAL A 135 -13.94 -7.81 -0.95
N VAL A 136 -12.96 -7.81 -0.04
CA VAL A 136 -11.52 -7.86 -0.34
C VAL A 136 -10.89 -9.07 0.37
N PRO A 137 -9.80 -9.66 -0.16
CA PRO A 137 -9.15 -10.80 0.47
C PRO A 137 -8.72 -10.51 1.91
N VAL A 138 -8.80 -11.51 2.80
CA VAL A 138 -8.44 -11.34 4.22
C VAL A 138 -7.00 -10.85 4.37
N GLY A 139 -6.05 -11.45 3.64
CA GLY A 139 -4.66 -11.01 3.71
C GLY A 139 -4.43 -9.57 3.27
N THR A 140 -5.24 -9.03 2.36
CA THR A 140 -5.21 -7.59 2.02
C THR A 140 -5.65 -6.73 3.21
N LYS A 141 -6.68 -7.15 3.95
CA LYS A 141 -7.15 -6.46 5.17
C LYS A 141 -6.13 -6.56 6.29
N VAL A 142 -5.50 -7.71 6.47
CA VAL A 142 -4.43 -7.92 7.45
C VAL A 142 -3.24 -7.02 7.13
N ASN A 143 -2.79 -7.02 5.88
CA ASN A 143 -1.70 -6.16 5.44
C ASN A 143 -2.01 -4.67 5.64
N PHE A 144 -3.25 -4.26 5.40
CA PHE A 144 -3.71 -2.90 5.68
C PHE A 144 -3.49 -2.51 7.14
N TYR A 145 -4.06 -3.26 8.09
CA TYR A 145 -3.93 -2.95 9.51
C TYR A 145 -2.49 -3.10 10.01
N ALA A 146 -1.74 -4.09 9.53
CA ALA A 146 -0.36 -4.30 9.91
C ALA A 146 0.55 -3.16 9.43
N ARG A 147 0.38 -2.66 8.20
CA ARG A 147 1.15 -1.52 7.69
C ARG A 147 0.85 -0.23 8.46
N LEU A 148 -0.43 0.01 8.77
CA LEU A 148 -0.85 1.11 9.64
C LEU A 148 -0.17 1.03 11.01
N ALA A 149 -0.27 -0.14 11.65
CA ALA A 149 0.31 -0.38 12.96
C ALA A 149 1.84 -0.24 12.97
N ALA A 150 2.53 -0.75 11.95
CA ALA A 150 3.98 -0.57 11.81
C ALA A 150 4.38 0.92 11.79
N ARG A 151 3.63 1.76 11.05
CA ARG A 151 3.85 3.22 11.06
C ARG A 151 3.57 3.85 12.42
N MET A 152 2.55 3.39 13.14
CA MET A 152 2.30 3.86 14.51
C MET A 152 3.46 3.52 15.46
N VAL A 153 4.09 2.34 15.31
CA VAL A 153 5.31 2.00 16.06
C VAL A 153 6.45 2.95 15.72
N GLU A 154 6.70 3.18 14.42
CA GLU A 154 7.75 4.08 13.94
C GLU A 154 7.57 5.51 14.48
N PHE A 155 6.33 6.00 14.55
CA PHE A 155 6.00 7.32 15.08
C PHE A 155 5.88 7.37 16.60
N GLY A 156 6.24 6.28 17.30
CA GLY A 156 6.39 6.27 18.75
C GLY A 156 5.11 5.96 19.55
N ASP A 157 4.04 5.47 18.93
CA ASP A 157 2.82 5.00 19.61
C ASP A 157 2.58 3.49 19.43
N PRO A 158 3.40 2.65 20.09
CA PRO A 158 3.23 1.19 20.04
C PRO A 158 1.90 0.75 20.68
N SER A 159 1.31 1.54 21.57
CA SER A 159 0.01 1.22 22.18
C SER A 159 -1.12 1.30 21.15
N GLU A 160 -1.07 2.26 20.23
CA GLU A 160 -1.99 2.31 19.09
C GLU A 160 -1.75 1.26 18.03
N ALA A 161 -0.47 0.93 17.78
CA ALA A 161 -0.13 -0.18 16.90
C ALA A 161 -0.80 -1.47 17.36
N LEU A 162 -0.74 -1.77 18.66
CA LEU A 162 -1.39 -2.95 19.25
C LEU A 162 -2.91 -2.94 19.06
N ARG A 163 -3.58 -1.81 19.30
CA ARG A 163 -5.04 -1.69 19.07
C ARG A 163 -5.41 -1.92 17.61
N THR A 164 -4.56 -1.47 16.70
CA THR A 164 -4.76 -1.63 15.26
C THR A 164 -4.53 -3.09 14.83
N ILE A 165 -3.53 -3.76 15.40
CA ILE A 165 -3.29 -5.19 15.19
C ILE A 165 -4.45 -6.04 15.72
N ASP A 166 -5.10 -5.65 16.81
CA ASP A 166 -6.28 -6.36 17.30
C ASP A 166 -7.43 -6.36 16.26
N LEU A 167 -7.50 -5.36 15.37
CA LEU A 167 -8.46 -5.38 14.25
C LEU A 167 -8.10 -6.44 13.21
N ALA A 168 -6.81 -6.66 12.94
CA ALA A 168 -6.36 -7.75 12.07
C ALA A 168 -6.68 -9.13 12.68
N PHE A 169 -6.48 -9.29 13.99
CA PHE A 169 -6.79 -10.55 14.67
C PHE A 169 -8.27 -10.94 14.65
N ARG A 170 -9.20 -9.98 14.47
CA ARG A 170 -10.64 -10.27 14.38
C ARG A 170 -11.01 -11.18 13.20
N PHE A 171 -10.15 -11.30 12.20
CA PHE A 171 -10.39 -12.24 11.09
C PHE A 171 -10.19 -13.70 11.51
N GLY A 172 -9.53 -13.96 12.65
CA GLY A 172 -9.56 -15.23 13.38
C GLY A 172 -9.15 -16.44 12.52
N PRO A 173 -9.96 -17.52 12.47
CA PRO A 173 -9.62 -18.75 11.74
C PRO A 173 -9.38 -18.59 10.23
N LYS A 174 -9.66 -17.41 9.66
CA LYS A 174 -9.41 -17.12 8.24
C LYS A 174 -7.98 -16.64 7.98
N LEU A 175 -7.19 -16.39 9.03
CA LEU A 175 -5.79 -16.01 8.92
C LEU A 175 -4.95 -17.21 8.50
N ASP A 176 -4.08 -17.02 7.50
CA ASP A 176 -3.12 -18.03 7.11
C ASP A 176 -1.74 -17.80 7.78
N ALA A 177 -0.78 -18.68 7.46
CA ALA A 177 0.59 -18.56 7.99
C ALA A 177 1.27 -17.22 7.66
N GLU A 178 1.00 -16.65 6.48
CA GLU A 178 1.62 -15.40 6.06
C GLU A 178 1.00 -14.21 6.78
N ASP A 179 -0.32 -14.23 6.95
CA ASP A 179 -1.06 -13.22 7.71
C ASP A 179 -0.58 -13.16 9.18
N LEU A 180 -0.45 -14.32 9.82
CA LEU A 180 0.04 -14.42 11.20
C LEU A 180 1.50 -13.97 11.33
N ALA A 181 2.36 -14.29 10.36
CA ALA A 181 3.75 -13.81 10.35
C ALA A 181 3.82 -12.27 10.24
N ILE A 182 3.00 -11.67 9.38
CA ILE A 182 2.91 -10.21 9.24
C ILE A 182 2.47 -9.56 10.56
N ILE A 183 1.43 -10.11 11.20
CA ILE A 183 0.94 -9.61 12.49
C ILE A 183 2.04 -9.73 13.57
N ALA A 184 2.73 -10.87 13.61
CA ALA A 184 3.77 -11.13 14.60
C ALA A 184 4.99 -10.20 14.47
N ALA A 185 5.38 -9.82 13.25
CA ALA A 185 6.42 -8.84 13.02
C ALA A 185 6.09 -7.52 13.74
N VAL A 186 4.87 -7.02 13.53
CA VAL A 186 4.42 -5.76 14.16
C VAL A 186 4.27 -5.89 15.66
N LEU A 187 3.76 -7.02 16.17
CA LEU A 187 3.69 -7.28 17.61
C LEU A 187 5.08 -7.25 18.27
N THR A 188 6.08 -7.83 17.59
CA THR A 188 7.47 -7.84 18.05
C THR A 188 8.02 -6.42 18.16
N ASP A 189 7.79 -5.60 17.14
CA ASP A 189 8.26 -4.21 17.13
C ASP A 189 7.48 -3.28 18.06
N SER A 190 6.20 -3.59 18.30
CA SER A 190 5.35 -2.89 19.28
C SER A 190 5.69 -3.24 20.74
N GLY A 191 6.71 -4.08 20.98
CA GLY A 191 7.13 -4.48 22.32
C GLY A 191 6.28 -5.58 22.96
N ASN A 192 5.54 -6.36 22.16
CA ASN A 192 4.76 -7.51 22.62
C ASN A 192 5.24 -8.84 21.97
N PRO A 193 6.51 -9.23 22.18
CA PRO A 193 7.07 -10.40 21.53
C PRO A 193 6.43 -11.71 22.03
N THR A 194 5.81 -11.74 23.22
CA THR A 194 5.09 -12.94 23.70
C THR A 194 3.90 -13.28 22.81
N ARG A 195 3.02 -12.30 22.52
CA ARG A 195 1.91 -12.50 21.56
C ARG A 195 2.43 -12.81 20.15
N ALA A 196 3.55 -12.23 19.76
CA ALA A 196 4.18 -12.54 18.49
C ALA A 196 4.58 -14.02 18.40
N LEU A 197 5.24 -14.56 19.44
CA LEU A 197 5.64 -15.96 19.50
C LEU A 197 4.45 -16.92 19.46
N GLU A 198 3.33 -16.58 20.10
CA GLU A 198 2.09 -17.37 20.01
C GLU A 198 1.56 -17.40 18.56
N ALA A 199 1.43 -16.24 17.92
CA ALA A 199 0.98 -16.15 16.53
C ALA A 199 1.92 -16.90 15.56
N LEU A 200 3.23 -16.84 15.80
CA LEU A 200 4.23 -17.53 14.97
C LEU A 200 4.24 -19.04 15.16
N LYS A 201 3.85 -19.54 16.33
CA LYS A 201 3.66 -20.96 16.56
C LYS A 201 2.52 -21.48 15.68
N ASP A 202 1.37 -20.81 15.72
CA ASP A 202 0.22 -21.15 14.88
C ASP A 202 0.55 -21.01 13.40
N ALA A 203 1.26 -19.94 13.02
CA ALA A 203 1.73 -19.73 11.64
C ALA A 203 2.62 -20.86 11.15
N LYS A 204 3.49 -21.40 12.02
CA LYS A 204 4.40 -22.49 11.69
C LYS A 204 3.65 -23.79 11.42
N GLU A 205 2.57 -24.05 12.17
CA GLU A 205 1.70 -25.22 11.97
C GLU A 205 0.91 -25.12 10.65
N LEU A 206 0.54 -23.90 10.23
CA LEU A 206 -0.19 -23.64 8.98
C LEU A 206 0.72 -23.53 7.73
N ALA A 207 2.03 -23.38 7.91
CA ALA A 207 2.95 -23.14 6.80
C ALA A 207 3.30 -24.45 6.08
N GLU A 208 2.59 -24.76 5.01
CA GLU A 208 2.86 -25.97 4.19
C GLU A 208 3.98 -25.75 3.17
N GLU A 209 4.02 -24.57 2.55
CA GLU A 209 5.00 -24.20 1.51
C GLU A 209 6.31 -23.68 2.10
N ASP A 210 7.44 -24.03 1.50
CA ASP A 210 8.77 -23.60 1.97
C ASP A 210 8.94 -22.09 1.99
N ARG A 211 8.30 -21.35 1.07
CA ARG A 211 8.29 -19.89 1.08
C ARG A 211 7.59 -19.33 2.32
N LYS A 212 6.45 -19.90 2.71
CA LYS A 212 5.71 -19.48 3.92
C LYS A 212 6.50 -19.87 5.17
N LYS A 213 7.05 -21.09 5.21
CA LYS A 213 7.92 -21.56 6.31
C LYS A 213 9.12 -20.67 6.51
N GLU A 214 9.85 -20.31 5.44
CA GLU A 214 10.99 -19.40 5.48
C GLU A 214 10.61 -18.07 6.17
N LYS A 215 9.48 -17.48 5.74
CA LYS A 215 8.99 -16.21 6.30
C LYS A 215 8.66 -16.34 7.78
N VAL A 216 7.88 -17.36 8.15
CA VAL A 216 7.51 -17.62 9.56
C VAL A 216 8.75 -17.85 10.43
N LEU A 217 9.71 -18.63 9.96
CA LEU A 217 10.95 -18.90 10.71
C LEU A 217 11.82 -17.65 10.88
N THR A 218 11.82 -16.75 9.89
CA THR A 218 12.53 -15.48 9.98
C THR A 218 11.92 -14.59 11.08
N GLU A 219 10.60 -14.43 11.07
CA GLU A 219 9.90 -13.64 12.10
C GLU A 219 10.01 -14.27 13.49
N LEU A 220 9.98 -15.61 13.56
CA LEU A 220 10.24 -16.35 14.80
C LEU A 220 11.63 -16.08 15.36
N GLY A 221 12.66 -16.03 14.51
CA GLY A 221 14.00 -15.65 14.91
C GLY A 221 14.05 -14.26 15.55
N TYR A 222 13.41 -13.26 14.95
CA TYR A 222 13.37 -11.90 15.49
C TYR A 222 12.63 -11.83 16.83
N ALA A 223 11.45 -12.46 16.93
CA ALA A 223 10.66 -12.49 18.15
C ALA A 223 11.41 -13.18 19.30
N LEU A 224 12.08 -14.31 19.03
CA LEU A 224 12.90 -15.03 20.01
C LEU A 224 14.10 -14.20 20.47
N ALA A 225 14.78 -13.51 19.56
CA ALA A 225 15.90 -12.64 19.90
C ALA A 225 15.47 -11.49 20.82
N ARG A 226 14.28 -10.91 20.60
CA ARG A 226 13.71 -9.83 21.43
C ARG A 226 13.39 -10.26 22.87
N VAL A 227 13.18 -11.55 23.11
CA VAL A 227 13.01 -12.13 24.46
C VAL A 227 14.27 -12.81 24.99
N ASN A 228 15.43 -12.52 24.41
CA ASN A 228 16.74 -13.06 24.79
C ASN A 228 16.89 -14.59 24.66
N ARG A 229 16.07 -15.25 23.83
CA ARG A 229 16.19 -16.68 23.50
C ARG A 229 17.09 -16.89 22.29
N HIS A 230 18.35 -16.46 22.42
CA HIS A 230 19.27 -16.32 21.29
C HIS A 230 19.61 -17.64 20.58
N ASP A 231 19.72 -18.76 21.30
CA ASP A 231 20.05 -20.06 20.70
C ASP A 231 18.92 -20.57 19.79
N GLU A 232 17.68 -20.41 20.24
CA GLU A 232 16.49 -20.76 19.46
C GLU A 232 16.31 -19.81 18.29
N ALA A 233 16.56 -18.51 18.49
CA ALA A 233 16.55 -17.53 17.41
C ALA A 233 17.57 -17.90 16.31
N GLN A 234 18.79 -18.25 16.69
CA GLN A 234 19.82 -18.66 15.76
C GLN A 234 19.42 -19.92 14.98
N THR A 235 18.77 -20.87 15.65
CA THR A 235 18.26 -22.09 15.00
C THR A 235 17.18 -21.75 13.96
N ALA A 236 16.22 -20.90 14.32
CA ALA A 236 15.18 -20.44 13.41
C ALA A 236 15.75 -19.72 12.17
N PHE A 237 16.71 -18.80 12.38
CA PHE A 237 17.37 -18.11 11.27
C PHE A 237 18.18 -19.05 10.36
N ARG A 238 18.88 -20.04 10.91
CA ARG A 238 19.60 -21.04 10.11
C ARG A 238 18.65 -21.88 9.26
N GLU A 239 17.52 -22.29 9.83
CA GLU A 239 16.52 -23.07 9.10
C GLU A 239 15.86 -22.24 7.99
N ALA A 240 15.51 -20.98 8.26
CA ALA A 240 15.01 -20.06 7.23
C ALA A 240 16.02 -19.87 6.11
N HIS A 241 17.30 -19.67 6.45
CA HIS A 241 18.37 -19.53 5.47
C HIS A 241 18.56 -20.80 4.62
N ARG A 242 18.48 -22.00 5.22
CA ARG A 242 18.55 -23.28 4.50
C ARG A 242 17.43 -23.38 3.46
N LEU A 243 16.18 -23.09 3.83
CA LEU A 243 15.04 -23.12 2.91
C LEU A 243 15.21 -22.13 1.75
N ARG A 244 15.74 -20.93 2.03
CA ARG A 244 16.06 -19.94 0.99
C ARG A 244 17.12 -20.46 0.02
N GLN A 245 18.17 -21.11 0.52
CA GLN A 245 19.23 -21.68 -0.30
C GLN A 245 18.74 -22.82 -1.18
N GLU A 246 17.97 -23.76 -0.63
CA GLU A 246 17.41 -24.89 -1.37
C GLU A 246 16.53 -24.42 -2.53
N ARG A 247 15.69 -23.42 -2.28
CA ARG A 247 14.88 -22.79 -3.34
C ARG A 247 15.74 -22.10 -4.40
N PHE A 248 16.81 -21.41 -4.00
CA PHE A 248 17.70 -20.73 -4.94
C PHE A 248 18.44 -21.74 -5.83
N ILE A 249 18.85 -22.89 -5.28
CA ILE A 249 19.47 -23.99 -6.02
C ILE A 249 18.46 -24.57 -7.03
N ASP A 250 17.23 -24.90 -6.60
CA ASP A 250 16.17 -25.39 -7.50
C ASP A 250 15.91 -24.44 -8.67
N TRP A 251 15.78 -23.14 -8.37
CA TRP A 251 15.55 -22.13 -9.40
C TRP A 251 16.69 -22.04 -10.41
N ARG A 252 17.94 -22.12 -9.94
CA ARG A 252 19.14 -22.09 -10.80
C ARG A 252 19.19 -23.30 -11.73
N GLU A 253 18.95 -24.50 -11.20
CA GLU A 253 18.93 -25.73 -12.00
C GLU A 253 17.83 -25.69 -13.09
N ARG A 254 16.65 -25.16 -12.75
CA ARG A 254 15.57 -24.94 -13.73
C ARG A 254 15.91 -23.92 -14.79
N LEU A 255 16.62 -22.86 -14.43
CA LEU A 255 17.06 -21.86 -15.39
C LEU A 255 18.09 -22.44 -16.36
N ASP A 256 19.07 -23.19 -15.85
CA ASP A 256 20.11 -23.83 -16.67
C ASP A 256 19.48 -24.79 -17.70
N LEU A 257 18.52 -25.62 -17.29
CA LEU A 257 17.74 -26.48 -18.20
C LEU A 257 16.96 -25.69 -19.25
N THR A 258 16.35 -24.57 -18.87
CA THR A 258 15.58 -23.71 -19.79
C THR A 258 16.49 -23.05 -20.82
N VAL A 259 17.66 -22.57 -20.39
CA VAL A 259 18.68 -21.99 -21.27
C VAL A 259 19.20 -23.04 -22.24
N GLU A 260 19.51 -24.25 -21.78
CA GLU A 260 19.97 -25.35 -22.66
C GLU A 260 18.91 -25.72 -23.70
N PHE A 261 17.64 -25.80 -23.30
CA PHE A 261 16.52 -26.06 -24.21
C PHE A 261 16.38 -24.97 -25.29
N LEU A 262 16.46 -23.69 -24.90
CA LEU A 262 16.39 -22.57 -25.84
C LEU A 262 17.58 -22.56 -26.81
N VAL A 263 18.80 -22.86 -26.34
CA VAL A 263 19.98 -23.00 -27.20
C VAL A 263 19.78 -24.10 -28.25
N ARG A 264 19.26 -25.27 -27.85
CA ARG A 264 18.99 -26.38 -28.77
C ARG A 264 17.90 -26.03 -29.80
N LEU A 265 16.86 -25.30 -29.40
CA LEU A 265 15.82 -24.83 -30.33
C LEU A 265 16.35 -23.82 -31.36
N CYS A 266 17.22 -22.90 -30.95
CA CYS A 266 17.86 -21.97 -31.88
C CYS A 266 18.72 -22.72 -32.90
N GLN A 267 19.54 -23.67 -32.46
CA GLN A 267 20.38 -24.49 -33.34
C GLN A 267 19.56 -25.37 -34.30
N ALA A 268 18.39 -25.84 -33.90
CA ALA A 268 17.50 -26.63 -34.74
C ALA A 268 16.75 -25.82 -35.82
N ASN A 269 16.59 -24.50 -35.62
CA ASN A 269 15.91 -23.60 -36.55
C ASN A 269 16.86 -22.87 -37.52
N GLU A 270 18.17 -23.10 -37.43
CA GLU A 270 19.20 -22.56 -38.33
C GLU A 270 19.53 -23.52 -39.51
N VAL A 271 18.73 -24.57 -39.73
CA VAL A 271 18.82 -25.55 -40.84
C VAL A 271 17.61 -25.43 -41.75
#